data_AF-A0A7R9TRX6-F1
#
_entry.id   AF-A0A7R9TRX6-F1
#
_cell.length_a   1.000
_cell.length_b   1.000
_cell.length_c   1.000
_cell.angle_alpha   90.00
_cell.angle_beta   90.00
_cell.angle_gamma   90.00
#
_symmetry.space_group_name_H-M   'P 1'
#
loop_
_entity.id
_entity.type
_entity.pdbx_description
1 polymer ?
#
loop_
_entity_poly.entity_id
_entity_poly.type
_entity_poly.pdbx_seq_one_letter_code
_entity_poly.pdbx_strand_id
1 'polypeptide(L)'
;SELVKKVVDVAATFVDVFEEVASTVATLDVLAGFADLVAVAPAEYVRPEMTPMGVGDIVLEGCRHPCVEAQDEVSFIANDCKLKREDSWFQIITGPNMGGKSTYIRQIG
;
A
#
# COMPACT_ATOMS: atom_id res chain seq x y z
N SER A 1 36.16 -30.33 -10.92
CA SER A 1 36.45 -30.29 -12.36
C SER A 1 36.94 -28.89 -12.71
N GLU A 2 38.09 -28.76 -13.39
CA GLU A 2 38.68 -27.47 -13.79
C GLU A 2 37.72 -26.63 -14.67
N LEU A 3 36.90 -27.30 -15.48
CA LEU A 3 35.90 -26.67 -16.34
C LEU A 3 34.85 -25.88 -15.54
N VAL A 4 34.35 -26.45 -14.43
CA VAL A 4 33.34 -25.81 -13.58
C VAL A 4 33.89 -24.50 -12.99
N LYS A 5 35.15 -24.50 -12.56
CA LYS A 5 35.79 -23.30 -12.03
C LYS A 5 35.85 -22.18 -13.07
N LYS A 6 36.26 -22.49 -14.31
CA LYS A 6 36.29 -21.51 -15.41
C LYS A 6 34.90 -20.93 -15.73
N VAL A 7 33.85 -21.76 -15.67
CA VAL A 7 32.47 -21.28 -15.86
C VAL A 7 32.05 -20.31 -14.75
N VAL A 8 32.36 -20.64 -13.49
CA VAL A 8 32.05 -19.75 -12.35
C VAL A 8 32.84 -18.44 -12.43
N ASP A 9 34.13 -18.50 -12.76
CA ASP A 9 34.98 -17.31 -12.89
C ASP A 9 34.46 -16.36 -13.99
N VAL A 10 33.96 -16.91 -15.11
CA VAL A 10 33.32 -16.11 -16.18
C VAL A 10 31.96 -15.57 -15.73
N ALA A 11 31.11 -16.38 -15.08
CA ALA A 11 29.82 -15.91 -14.59
C ALA A 11 29.98 -14.77 -13.56
N ALA A 12 31.02 -14.83 -12.73
CA ALA A 12 31.33 -13.81 -11.74
C ALA A 12 31.65 -12.44 -12.36
N THR A 13 32.05 -12.36 -13.64
CA THR A 13 32.26 -11.06 -14.32
C THR A 13 30.96 -10.34 -14.65
N PHE A 14 29.80 -11.01 -14.48
CA PHE A 14 28.48 -10.44 -14.76
C PHE A 14 27.71 -10.04 -13.49
N VAL A 15 28.34 -10.07 -12.31
CA VAL A 15 27.66 -9.78 -11.03
C VAL A 15 26.91 -8.44 -11.08
N ASP A 16 27.58 -7.36 -11.48
CA ASP A 16 26.96 -6.02 -11.54
C ASP A 16 25.71 -6.01 -12.45
N VAL A 17 25.78 -6.69 -13.60
CA VAL A 17 24.65 -6.80 -14.54
C VAL A 17 23.48 -7.56 -13.88
N PHE A 18 23.76 -8.66 -13.18
CA PHE A 18 22.73 -9.42 -12.49
C PHE A 18 22.11 -8.66 -11.32
N GLU A 19 22.89 -7.84 -10.61
CA GLU A 19 22.37 -6.97 -9.54
C GLU A 19 21.41 -5.91 -10.09
N GLU A 20 21.76 -5.25 -11.20
CA GLU A 20 20.88 -4.29 -11.88
C GLU A 20 19.59 -4.94 -12.39
N VAL A 21 19.70 -6.11 -13.02
CA VAL A 21 18.54 -6.87 -13.49
C VAL A 21 17.67 -7.31 -12.31
N ALA A 22 18.26 -7.80 -11.23
CA ALA A 22 17.52 -8.20 -10.03
C ALA A 22 16.74 -7.03 -9.42
N SER A 23 17.35 -5.84 -9.32
CA SER A 23 16.67 -4.63 -8.84
C SER A 23 15.51 -4.20 -9.74
N THR A 24 15.71 -4.29 -11.06
CA THR A 24 14.69 -3.96 -12.05
C THR A 24 13.51 -4.93 -11.98
N VAL A 25 13.79 -6.23 -11.94
CA VAL A 25 12.76 -7.28 -11.83
C VAL A 25 12.01 -7.18 -10.52
N ALA A 26 12.68 -6.91 -9.40
CA ALA A 26 12.04 -6.70 -8.11
C ALA A 26 11.07 -5.50 -8.14
N THR A 27 11.47 -4.40 -8.78
CA THR A 27 10.59 -3.23 -8.95
C THR A 27 9.37 -3.57 -9.79
N LEU A 28 9.56 -4.31 -10.88
CA LEU A 28 8.47 -4.75 -11.74
C LEU A 28 7.49 -5.67 -11.00
N ASP A 29 8.01 -6.61 -10.20
CA ASP A 29 7.21 -7.55 -9.41
C ASP A 29 6.31 -6.83 -8.41
N VAL A 30 6.84 -5.85 -7.67
CA VAL A 30 6.05 -5.04 -6.73
C VAL A 30 4.95 -4.24 -7.45
N LEU A 31 5.29 -3.59 -8.58
CA LEU A 31 4.32 -2.80 -9.33
C LEU A 31 3.22 -3.67 -9.96
N ALA A 32 3.59 -4.85 -10.47
CA ALA A 32 2.63 -5.82 -10.99
C ALA A 32 1.72 -6.35 -9.88
N GLY A 33 2.27 -6.64 -8.69
CA GLY A 33 1.50 -7.03 -7.52
C GLY A 33 0.49 -5.95 -7.07
N PHE A 34 0.86 -4.67 -7.11
CA PHE A 34 -0.09 -3.58 -6.87
C PHE A 34 -1.18 -3.54 -7.94
N ALA A 35 -0.85 -3.68 -9.22
CA ALA A 35 -1.85 -3.68 -10.29
C ALA A 35 -2.83 -4.86 -10.17
N ASP A 36 -2.33 -6.05 -9.84
CA ASP A 36 -3.14 -7.25 -9.63
C ASP A 36 -4.08 -7.07 -8.42
N LEU A 37 -3.57 -6.57 -7.29
CA LEU A 37 -4.38 -6.27 -6.10
C LEU A 37 -5.56 -5.35 -6.45
N VAL A 38 -5.32 -4.29 -7.23
CA VAL A 38 -6.40 -3.37 -7.64
C VAL A 38 -7.42 -4.07 -8.53
N ALA A 39 -6.99 -4.97 -9.41
CA ALA A 39 -7.87 -5.68 -10.32
C ALA A 39 -8.81 -6.69 -9.63
N VAL A 40 -8.36 -7.28 -8.50
CA VAL A 40 -9.13 -8.31 -7.77
C VAL A 40 -9.84 -7.78 -6.53
N ALA A 41 -9.61 -6.53 -6.14
CA ALA A 41 -10.18 -5.94 -4.94
C ALA A 41 -11.72 -5.88 -4.99
N PRO A 42 -12.42 -6.02 -3.84
CA PRO A 42 -13.88 -5.88 -3.77
C PRO A 42 -14.41 -4.49 -4.16
N ALA A 43 -13.55 -3.47 -4.04
CA ALA A 43 -13.83 -2.08 -4.41
C ALA A 43 -12.61 -1.48 -5.12
N GLU A 44 -12.86 -0.52 -6.00
CA GLU A 44 -11.81 0.14 -6.77
C GLU A 44 -10.85 0.93 -5.85
N TYR A 45 -9.56 0.65 -5.96
CA TYR A 45 -8.53 1.55 -5.45
C TYR A 45 -8.39 2.76 -6.37
N VAL A 46 -8.14 3.92 -5.77
CA VAL A 46 -7.88 5.16 -6.50
C VAL A 46 -6.46 5.64 -6.26
N ARG A 47 -5.87 6.28 -7.26
CA ARG A 47 -4.58 6.94 -7.10
C ARG A 47 -4.75 8.17 -6.21
N PRO A 48 -4.07 8.26 -5.05
CA PRO A 48 -4.22 9.41 -4.17
C PRO A 48 -3.55 10.66 -4.77
N GLU A 49 -4.11 11.83 -4.45
CA GLU A 49 -3.45 13.11 -4.68
C GLU A 49 -2.46 13.38 -3.53
N MET A 50 -1.18 13.49 -3.88
CA MET A 50 -0.11 13.67 -2.91
C MET A 50 0.26 15.15 -2.80
N THR A 51 0.35 15.64 -1.57
CA THR A 51 0.87 16.98 -1.26
C THR A 51 2.28 16.88 -0.68
N PRO A 52 3.11 17.93 -0.79
CA PRO A 52 4.43 17.95 -0.17
C PRO A 52 4.35 17.77 1.35
N MET A 53 5.38 17.15 1.93
CA MET A 53 5.44 16.90 3.37
C MET A 53 5.25 18.20 4.17
N GLY A 54 4.37 18.15 5.18
CA GLY A 54 4.07 19.30 6.05
C GLY A 54 3.06 20.28 5.48
N VAL A 55 2.60 20.06 4.24
CA VAL A 55 1.58 20.86 3.55
C VAL A 55 0.36 19.96 3.27
N GLY A 56 -0.82 20.58 3.12
CA GLY A 56 -2.04 19.88 2.71
C GLY A 56 -2.86 19.29 3.86
N ASP A 57 -4.05 18.82 3.50
CA ASP A 57 -5.02 18.18 4.38
C ASP A 57 -5.10 16.67 4.07
N ILE A 58 -5.56 15.88 5.03
CA ILE A 58 -5.93 14.47 4.76
C ILE A 58 -7.43 14.45 4.47
N VAL A 59 -7.78 14.20 3.21
CA VAL A 59 -9.17 14.09 2.76
C VAL A 59 -9.34 12.74 2.08
N LEU A 60 -10.06 11.85 2.75
CA LEU A 60 -10.37 10.51 2.27
C LEU A 60 -11.89 10.40 2.15
N GLU A 61 -12.39 10.26 0.92
CA GLU A 61 -13.83 10.14 0.66
C GLU A 61 -14.16 8.67 0.41
N GLY A 62 -15.20 8.17 1.09
CA GLY A 62 -15.63 6.79 0.98
C GLY A 62 -14.55 5.76 1.34
N CYS A 63 -13.62 6.07 2.24
CA CYS A 63 -12.48 5.19 2.52
C CYS A 63 -12.86 3.97 3.36
N ARG A 64 -12.11 2.89 3.12
CA ARG A 64 -12.42 1.52 3.55
C ARG A 64 -11.16 0.90 4.12
N HIS A 65 -11.31 0.00 5.09
CA HIS A 65 -10.15 -0.69 5.68
C HIS A 65 -9.71 -1.85 4.77
N PRO A 66 -8.54 -1.80 4.12
CA PRO A 66 -8.18 -2.75 3.06
C PRO A 66 -8.18 -4.21 3.54
N CYS A 67 -7.64 -4.49 4.72
CA CYS A 67 -7.57 -5.86 5.26
C CYS A 67 -8.89 -6.37 5.87
N VAL A 68 -9.81 -5.50 6.27
CA VAL A 68 -11.09 -5.93 6.87
C VAL A 68 -12.12 -6.16 5.77
N GLU A 69 -12.12 -5.33 4.74
CA GLU A 69 -12.97 -5.52 3.57
C GLU A 69 -12.61 -6.76 2.75
N ALA A 70 -11.32 -7.15 2.72
CA ALA A 70 -10.89 -8.36 2.03
C ALA A 70 -11.28 -9.67 2.75
N GLN A 71 -11.91 -9.60 3.93
CA GLN A 71 -12.35 -10.80 4.66
C GLN A 71 -13.66 -11.33 4.08
N ASP A 72 -13.75 -12.65 3.97
CA ASP A 72 -14.98 -13.31 3.56
C ASP A 72 -16.14 -12.97 4.51
N GLU A 73 -17.34 -12.84 3.93
CA GLU A 73 -18.59 -12.58 4.67
C GLU A 73 -18.65 -11.21 5.40
N VAL A 74 -17.67 -10.33 5.21
CA VAL A 74 -17.69 -8.98 5.77
C VAL A 74 -18.24 -7.98 4.75
N SER A 75 -19.37 -7.35 5.07
CA SER A 75 -19.82 -6.15 4.36
C SER A 75 -19.27 -4.90 5.04
N PHE A 76 -18.32 -4.23 4.38
CA PHE A 76 -17.69 -3.02 4.91
C PHE A 76 -18.48 -1.77 4.51
N ILE A 77 -18.74 -0.89 5.47
CA ILE A 77 -19.35 0.43 5.22
C ILE A 77 -18.24 1.48 5.15
N ALA A 78 -18.11 2.12 3.99
CA ALA A 78 -17.18 3.23 3.76
C ALA A 78 -17.46 4.43 4.68
N ASN A 79 -16.40 5.14 5.08
CA ASN A 79 -16.50 6.36 5.87
C ASN A 79 -15.62 7.46 5.28
N ASP A 80 -16.04 8.72 5.44
CA ASP A 80 -15.21 9.86 5.09
C ASP A 80 -14.26 10.21 6.24
N CYS A 81 -13.09 10.75 5.90
CA CYS A 81 -12.18 11.38 6.85
C CYS A 81 -11.68 12.71 6.30
N LYS A 82 -11.78 13.78 7.10
CA LYS A 82 -11.32 15.13 6.76
C LYS A 82 -10.53 15.70 7.94
N LEU A 83 -9.20 15.58 7.88
CA LEU A 83 -8.27 16.20 8.82
C LEU A 83 -7.67 17.44 8.15
N LYS A 84 -8.29 18.59 8.41
CA LYS A 84 -7.89 19.87 7.82
C LYS A 84 -7.06 20.68 8.80
N ARG A 85 -5.89 21.17 8.37
CA ARG A 85 -4.90 21.81 9.28
C ARG A 85 -5.45 23.00 10.05
N GLU A 86 -6.27 23.83 9.39
CA GLU A 86 -6.78 25.09 9.94
C GLU A 86 -8.20 24.98 10.53
N ASP A 87 -8.80 23.78 10.53
CA ASP A 87 -10.21 23.58 10.88
C ASP A 87 -10.40 22.35 11.77
N SER A 88 -10.14 21.15 11.25
CA SER A 88 -10.51 19.87 11.86
C SER A 88 -9.35 18.88 12.02
N TRP A 89 -8.15 19.38 12.33
CA TRP A 89 -6.92 18.58 12.38
C TRP A 89 -6.89 17.55 13.53
N PHE A 90 -7.75 17.72 14.53
CA PHE A 90 -7.90 16.82 15.67
C PHE A 90 -9.37 16.43 15.86
N GLN A 91 -9.65 15.13 15.93
CA GLN A 91 -11.01 14.59 16.04
C GLN A 91 -11.16 13.73 17.29
N ILE A 92 -12.22 13.97 18.06
CA ILE A 92 -12.61 13.13 19.20
C ILE A 92 -13.74 12.20 18.75
N ILE A 93 -13.45 10.91 18.68
CA ILE A 93 -14.41 9.88 18.22
C ILE A 93 -15.00 9.18 19.43
N THR A 94 -16.31 9.32 19.60
CA THR A 94 -17.08 8.67 20.68
C THR A 94 -18.10 7.69 20.11
N GLY A 95 -18.67 6.82 20.95
CA GLY A 95 -19.69 5.86 20.54
C GLY A 95 -19.60 4.51 21.26
N PRO A 96 -20.61 3.64 21.10
CA PRO A 96 -20.70 2.35 21.79
C PRO A 96 -19.57 1.39 21.39
N ASN A 97 -19.30 0.40 22.24
CA ASN A 97 -18.37 -0.69 21.90
C ASN A 97 -18.83 -1.44 20.64
N MET A 98 -17.86 -1.96 19.89
CA MET A 98 -18.08 -2.60 18.58
C MET A 98 -18.67 -1.70 17.49
N GLY A 99 -18.87 -0.40 17.74
CA GLY A 99 -19.31 0.57 16.73
C GLY A 99 -18.24 1.00 15.71
N GLY A 100 -17.21 0.19 15.47
CA GLY A 100 -16.21 0.46 14.43
C GLY A 100 -15.19 1.58 14.72
N LYS A 101 -15.24 2.26 15.87
CA LYS A 101 -14.33 3.39 16.20
C LYS A 101 -12.84 3.09 15.95
N SER A 102 -12.36 1.94 16.41
CA SER A 102 -10.95 1.56 16.21
C SER A 102 -10.65 1.13 14.78
N THR A 103 -11.63 0.59 14.06
CA THR A 103 -11.52 0.27 12.63
C THR A 103 -11.42 1.55 11.81
N TYR A 104 -12.23 2.57 12.13
CA TYR A 104 -12.18 3.90 11.53
C TYR A 104 -10.81 4.56 11.72
N ILE A 105 -10.23 4.49 12.92
CA ILE A 105 -8.89 5.09 13.14
C ILE A 105 -7.82 4.33 12.36
N ARG A 106 -7.86 2.99 12.36
CA ARG A 106 -6.88 2.14 11.68
C ARG A 106 -6.97 2.16 10.16
N GLN A 107 -8.12 2.51 9.57
CA GLN A 107 -8.20 2.64 8.11
C GLN A 107 -7.57 3.94 7.59
N ILE A 108 -7.39 4.95 8.45
CA ILE A 108 -6.83 6.26 8.06
C ILE A 108 -5.31 6.25 8.07
N GLY A 109 -4.69 5.50 8.99
CA GLY A 109 -3.23 5.41 9.15
C GLY A 109 -2.67 4.16 8.51
#